data_AF-K9YGA9-F1
#
_entry.id   AF-K9YGA9-F1
#
_cell.length_a   1.000
_cell.length_b   1.000
_cell.length_c   1.000
_cell.angle_alpha   90.00
_cell.angle_beta   90.00
_cell.angle_gamma   90.00
#
_symmetry.space_group_name_H-M   'P 1'
#
loop_
_entity.id
_entity.type
_entity.pdbx_description
1 polymer ?
#
loop_
_entity_poly.entity_id
_entity_poly.type
_entity_poly.pdbx_seq_one_letter_code
_entity_poly.pdbx_strand_id
1 'polypeptide(L)'
;MTANANPSNAEYDSPWKEALERYLPAFLALCFPHLHRLIDWSQPYLSLDTELREAVRDADLGTRFADKLFQVFLNDGSVTQLLIHLEVQGQYEANFSERMFVYHYRIFDRCRSPLVGLAVLGDDRPSWRPNSYSYGQGGAQMKLEFLIVKLLDFEERWQELESSDNLFAPIIMAHLKSKSTTQDAQARAQWKWTIVRGLYQRGYQRGDILELFRVIDWMMVLPEALQEEFNRQVKQETEETQMPLLSHLELEAKEEGRQEGRQEGRQEGRQEGRQEEKQAVALNLLRMGLSPEQVAQGTGLSLEKIQELQTQLESES
;
A
#
# COMPACT_ATOMS: atom_id res chain seq x y z
N MET A 1 12.78 7.52 -28.95
CA MET A 1 12.59 6.28 -28.15
C MET A 1 12.33 6.73 -26.72
N THR A 2 11.08 7.07 -26.41
CA THR A 2 10.66 7.45 -25.07
C THR A 2 10.46 6.18 -24.27
N ALA A 3 11.28 5.99 -23.24
CA ALA A 3 11.15 4.89 -22.31
C ALA A 3 9.80 5.05 -21.58
N ASN A 4 8.83 4.17 -21.89
CA ASN A 4 7.70 3.90 -21.01
C ASN A 4 8.29 3.27 -19.74
N ALA A 5 8.69 4.10 -18.78
CA ALA A 5 8.98 3.62 -17.44
C ALA A 5 7.65 3.14 -16.85
N ASN A 6 7.50 1.83 -16.68
CA ASN A 6 6.47 1.29 -15.79
C ASN A 6 6.65 1.97 -14.42
N PRO A 7 5.54 2.39 -13.77
CA PRO A 7 5.62 2.82 -12.38
C PRO A 7 6.27 1.69 -11.56
N SER A 8 7.21 2.05 -10.68
CA SER A 8 7.82 1.07 -9.76
C SER A 8 6.78 0.56 -8.74
N ASN A 9 7.03 -0.57 -8.05
CA ASN A 9 6.14 -1.05 -6.98
C ASN A 9 5.86 0.04 -5.93
N ALA A 10 6.83 0.91 -5.66
CA ALA A 10 6.68 2.05 -4.75
C ALA A 10 5.68 3.12 -5.23
N GLU A 11 5.40 3.23 -6.54
CA GLU A 11 4.46 4.22 -7.08
C GLU A 11 2.98 3.77 -6.98
N TYR A 12 2.71 2.47 -6.79
CA TYR A 12 1.34 1.93 -6.60
C TYR A 12 0.95 1.69 -5.14
N ASP A 13 1.93 1.49 -4.26
CA ASP A 13 1.71 1.16 -2.85
C ASP A 13 1.27 2.39 -2.04
N SER A 14 1.91 3.53 -2.26
CA SER A 14 1.60 4.78 -1.58
C SER A 14 0.14 5.28 -1.74
N PRO A 15 -0.50 5.27 -2.94
CA PRO A 15 -1.91 5.67 -3.04
C PRO A 15 -2.87 4.72 -2.31
N TRP A 16 -2.54 3.42 -2.24
CA TRP A 16 -3.32 2.45 -1.48
C TRP A 16 -3.21 2.66 0.03
N LYS A 17 -1.99 2.93 0.51
CA LYS A 17 -1.72 3.24 1.93
C LYS A 17 -2.51 4.46 2.41
N GLU A 18 -2.50 5.53 1.63
CA GLU A 18 -3.24 6.76 1.96
C GLU A 18 -4.77 6.54 1.90
N ALA A 19 -5.23 5.79 0.89
CA ALA A 19 -6.63 5.41 0.81
C ALA A 19 -7.09 4.56 2.01
N LEU A 20 -6.26 3.61 2.47
CA LEU A 20 -6.57 2.78 3.64
C LEU A 20 -6.66 3.59 4.92
N GLU A 21 -5.74 4.54 5.15
CA GLU A 21 -5.78 5.40 6.34
C GLU A 21 -7.11 6.15 6.46
N ARG A 22 -7.60 6.66 5.33
CA ARG A 22 -8.80 7.49 5.30
C ARG A 22 -10.11 6.70 5.19
N TYR A 23 -10.08 5.56 4.50
CA TYR A 23 -11.29 4.80 4.15
C TYR A 23 -11.26 3.37 4.70
N LEU A 24 -10.56 3.12 5.80
CA LEU A 24 -10.51 1.81 6.47
C LEU A 24 -11.90 1.18 6.69
N PRO A 25 -12.93 1.89 7.17
CA PRO A 25 -14.26 1.30 7.33
C PRO A 25 -14.86 0.83 6.00
N ALA A 26 -14.77 1.66 4.96
CA ALA A 26 -15.29 1.33 3.63
C ALA A 26 -14.54 0.12 3.03
N PHE A 27 -13.21 0.09 3.19
CA PHE A 27 -12.36 -1.04 2.78
C PHE A 27 -12.79 -2.34 3.48
N LEU A 28 -12.90 -2.35 4.81
CA LEU A 28 -13.30 -3.56 5.54
C LEU A 28 -14.73 -3.97 5.21
N ALA A 29 -15.66 -3.02 5.00
CA ALA A 29 -17.03 -3.33 4.60
C ALA A 29 -17.08 -4.09 3.27
N LEU A 30 -16.22 -3.70 2.32
CA LEU A 30 -16.19 -4.30 0.97
C LEU A 30 -15.40 -5.60 0.92
N CYS A 31 -14.22 -5.64 1.55
CA CYS A 31 -13.26 -6.74 1.43
C CYS A 31 -13.39 -7.78 2.54
N PHE A 32 -13.80 -7.37 3.75
CA PHE A 32 -13.86 -8.21 4.94
C PHE A 32 -15.15 -7.97 5.76
N PRO A 33 -16.34 -8.17 5.17
CA PRO A 33 -17.62 -7.74 5.76
C PRO A 33 -17.91 -8.39 7.11
N HIS A 34 -17.40 -9.60 7.37
CA HIS A 34 -17.52 -10.25 8.67
C HIS A 34 -16.73 -9.50 9.74
N LEU A 35 -15.49 -9.12 9.47
CA LEU A 35 -14.65 -8.36 10.39
C LEU A 35 -15.21 -6.95 10.62
N HIS A 36 -15.67 -6.28 9.55
CA HIS A 36 -16.30 -4.97 9.65
C HIS A 36 -17.47 -4.94 10.65
N ARG A 37 -18.28 -6.01 10.72
CA ARG A 37 -19.41 -6.10 11.66
C ARG A 37 -19.00 -6.29 13.13
N LEU A 38 -17.77 -6.72 13.39
CA LEU A 38 -17.27 -6.91 14.76
C LEU A 38 -16.73 -5.61 15.36
N ILE A 39 -16.34 -4.66 14.51
CA ILE A 39 -15.72 -3.39 14.90
C ILE A 39 -16.80 -2.38 15.30
N ASP A 40 -16.54 -1.64 16.37
CA ASP A 40 -17.32 -0.49 16.80
C ASP A 40 -16.82 0.78 16.08
N TRP A 41 -17.53 1.15 15.02
CA TRP A 41 -17.23 2.34 14.22
C TRP A 41 -17.66 3.65 14.87
N SER A 42 -18.31 3.62 16.03
CA SER A 42 -18.56 4.85 16.81
C SER A 42 -17.30 5.35 17.52
N GLN A 43 -16.32 4.46 17.72
CA GLN A 43 -15.00 4.78 18.25
C GLN A 43 -14.02 5.11 17.12
N PRO A 44 -13.04 6.01 17.38
CA PRO A 44 -11.96 6.22 16.42
C PRO A 44 -11.04 5.00 16.37
N TYR A 45 -10.57 4.66 15.17
CA TYR A 45 -9.43 3.77 14.98
C TYR A 45 -8.12 4.57 15.00
N LEU A 46 -7.03 3.93 15.40
CA LEU A 46 -5.70 4.57 15.50
C LEU A 46 -4.73 3.89 14.56
N SER A 47 -3.97 4.67 13.78
CA SER A 47 -2.80 4.14 13.06
C SER A 47 -1.65 3.93 14.04
N LEU A 48 -1.01 2.76 13.94
CA LEU A 48 0.15 2.34 14.73
C LEU A 48 1.37 2.11 13.82
N ASP A 49 1.52 2.92 12.77
CA ASP A 49 2.60 2.77 11.78
C ASP A 49 3.99 3.02 12.36
N THR A 50 4.10 3.80 13.44
CA THR A 50 5.36 4.00 14.14
C THR A 50 5.76 2.71 14.88
N GLU A 51 4.82 2.12 15.61
CA GLU A 51 5.00 0.86 16.33
C GLU A 51 5.26 -0.29 15.37
N LEU A 52 4.60 -0.29 14.21
CA LEU A 52 4.85 -1.25 13.13
C LEU A 52 6.30 -1.16 12.63
N ARG A 53 6.76 0.05 12.32
CA ARG A 53 8.15 0.28 11.88
C ARG A 53 9.16 -0.13 12.94
N GLU A 54 8.88 0.16 14.21
CA GLU A 54 9.73 -0.26 15.32
C GLU A 54 9.75 -1.78 15.51
N ALA A 55 8.60 -2.45 15.40
CA ALA A 55 8.50 -3.91 15.56
C ALA A 55 9.20 -4.68 14.43
N VAL A 56 9.22 -4.12 13.23
CA VAL A 56 9.72 -4.79 12.02
C VAL A 56 11.18 -4.40 11.70
N ARG A 57 11.77 -3.43 12.42
CA ARG A 57 13.09 -2.85 12.17
C ARG A 57 14.26 -3.85 12.08
N ASP A 58 14.18 -4.97 12.81
CA ASP A 58 15.24 -5.98 12.90
C ASP A 58 14.99 -7.23 12.03
N ALA A 59 14.08 -7.19 11.05
CA ALA A 59 13.76 -8.36 10.25
C ALA A 59 14.67 -8.42 9.02
N ASP A 60 15.58 -9.39 8.96
CA ASP A 60 16.41 -9.74 7.78
C ASP A 60 15.61 -10.18 6.53
N LEU A 61 14.30 -9.92 6.51
CA LEU A 61 13.36 -10.33 5.48
C LEU A 61 13.07 -9.18 4.51
N GLY A 62 14.12 -8.59 3.95
CA GLY A 62 14.04 -7.66 2.82
C GLY A 62 13.32 -6.33 3.12
N THR A 63 13.55 -5.36 2.24
CA THR A 63 13.15 -3.94 2.39
C THR A 63 11.65 -3.67 2.13
N ARG A 64 10.78 -4.67 2.29
CA ARG A 64 9.33 -4.52 2.05
C ARG A 64 8.57 -4.57 3.35
N PHE A 65 8.38 -3.40 3.96
CA PHE A 65 7.67 -3.23 5.22
C PHE A 65 6.20 -3.69 5.12
N ALA A 66 5.64 -4.15 6.25
CA ALA A 66 4.19 -4.24 6.41
C ALA A 66 3.54 -2.87 6.17
N ASP A 67 2.33 -2.86 5.63
CA ASP A 67 1.83 -1.63 4.99
C ASP A 67 1.10 -0.72 5.95
N LYS A 68 0.22 -1.28 6.80
CA LYS A 68 -0.49 -0.55 7.83
C LYS A 68 -0.79 -1.41 9.05
N LEU A 69 -0.70 -0.80 10.23
CA LEU A 69 -1.20 -1.38 11.47
C LEU A 69 -2.24 -0.44 12.06
N PHE A 70 -3.43 -0.96 12.34
CA PHE A 70 -4.50 -0.19 12.98
C PHE A 70 -4.91 -0.81 14.30
N GLN A 71 -5.21 0.02 15.29
CA GLN A 71 -5.96 -0.39 16.48
C GLN A 71 -7.44 -0.04 16.30
N VAL A 72 -8.31 -1.01 16.60
CA VAL A 72 -9.76 -0.84 16.52
C VAL A 72 -10.42 -1.37 17.79
N PHE A 73 -11.57 -0.79 18.13
CA PHE A 73 -12.44 -1.25 19.20
C PHE A 73 -13.48 -2.21 18.62
N LEU A 74 -13.76 -3.30 19.33
CA LEU A 74 -14.81 -4.24 18.98
C LEU A 74 -16.11 -3.91 19.72
N ASN A 75 -17.23 -4.35 19.17
CA ASN A 75 -18.56 -4.14 19.75
C ASN A 75 -18.75 -4.80 21.13
N ASP A 76 -17.88 -5.72 21.53
CA ASP A 76 -17.87 -6.33 22.86
C ASP A 76 -17.03 -5.54 23.88
N GLY A 77 -16.48 -4.38 23.48
CA GLY A 77 -15.64 -3.52 24.29
C GLY A 77 -14.16 -3.92 24.32
N SER A 78 -13.77 -5.02 23.68
CA SER A 78 -12.37 -5.41 23.55
C SER A 78 -11.63 -4.59 22.49
N VAL A 79 -10.30 -4.60 22.57
CA VAL A 79 -9.41 -3.93 21.60
C VAL A 79 -8.68 -4.99 20.81
N THR A 80 -8.61 -4.82 19.49
CA THR A 80 -7.81 -5.66 18.61
C THR A 80 -6.98 -4.80 17.67
N GLN A 81 -5.90 -5.39 17.19
CA GLN A 81 -5.07 -4.80 16.15
C GLN A 81 -5.36 -5.46 14.80
N LEU A 82 -5.31 -4.68 13.74
CA LEU A 82 -5.45 -5.12 12.35
C LEU A 82 -4.12 -4.87 11.65
N LEU A 83 -3.38 -5.94 11.36
CA LEU A 83 -2.21 -5.90 10.50
C LEU A 83 -2.69 -6.05 9.06
N ILE A 84 -2.55 -4.99 8.26
CA ILE A 84 -2.89 -5.00 6.84
C ILE A 84 -1.61 -5.05 6.04
N HIS A 85 -1.49 -6.11 5.24
CA HIS A 85 -0.43 -6.26 4.27
C HIS A 85 -0.99 -6.21 2.86
N LEU A 86 -0.48 -5.28 2.07
CA LEU A 86 -0.81 -4.97 0.70
C LEU A 86 0.26 -5.56 -0.22
N GLU A 87 -0.10 -6.57 -1.01
CA GLU A 87 0.77 -7.07 -2.09
C GLU A 87 0.26 -6.55 -3.43
N VAL A 88 0.56 -5.29 -3.71
CA VAL A 88 0.15 -4.58 -4.94
C VAL A 88 1.29 -4.73 -5.97
N GLN A 89 1.22 -5.82 -6.76
CA GLN A 89 2.02 -6.14 -7.95
C GLN A 89 3.24 -7.10 -7.80
N GLY A 90 3.00 -8.35 -8.20
CA GLY A 90 3.62 -8.96 -9.40
C GLY A 90 4.91 -9.75 -9.26
N GLN A 91 5.62 -9.67 -8.13
CA GLN A 91 6.69 -10.64 -7.86
C GLN A 91 6.17 -11.68 -6.87
N TYR A 92 6.15 -12.93 -7.33
CA TYR A 92 5.92 -14.07 -6.46
C TYR A 92 6.93 -14.02 -5.31
N GLU A 93 6.44 -13.71 -4.11
CA GLU A 93 7.23 -13.84 -2.91
C GLU A 93 7.00 -15.24 -2.35
N ALA A 94 7.97 -16.12 -2.57
CA ALA A 94 7.97 -17.48 -2.01
C ALA A 94 7.77 -17.47 -0.49
N ASN A 95 8.20 -16.39 0.17
CA ASN A 95 8.20 -16.24 1.62
C ASN A 95 7.05 -15.34 2.10
N PHE A 96 6.02 -15.06 1.29
CA PHE A 96 4.90 -14.18 1.70
C PHE A 96 4.23 -14.64 3.00
N SER A 97 3.85 -15.93 3.07
CA SER A 97 3.25 -16.51 4.27
C SER A 97 4.18 -16.44 5.48
N GLU A 98 5.48 -16.61 5.27
CA GLU A 98 6.49 -16.50 6.32
C GLU A 98 6.65 -15.05 6.82
N ARG A 99 6.66 -14.07 5.91
CA ARG A 99 6.66 -12.63 6.27
C ARG A 99 5.43 -12.27 7.10
N MET A 100 4.25 -12.71 6.67
CA MET A 100 3.01 -12.55 7.45
C MET A 100 3.15 -13.13 8.86
N PHE A 101 3.77 -14.30 8.99
CA PHE A 101 4.06 -14.90 10.29
C PHE A 101 5.05 -14.08 11.13
N VAL A 102 6.18 -13.68 10.55
CA VAL A 102 7.20 -12.92 11.29
C VAL A 102 6.66 -11.58 11.78
N TYR A 103 5.90 -10.87 10.95
CA TYR A 103 5.27 -9.61 11.34
C TYR A 103 4.21 -9.82 12.42
N HIS A 104 3.36 -10.82 12.24
CA HIS A 104 2.34 -11.16 13.23
C HIS A 104 2.98 -11.45 14.60
N TYR A 105 4.01 -12.30 14.63
CA TYR A 105 4.72 -12.65 15.86
C TYR A 105 5.37 -11.42 16.51
N ARG A 106 6.09 -10.58 15.75
CA ARG A 106 6.82 -9.42 16.29
C ARG A 106 5.89 -8.36 16.86
N ILE A 107 4.80 -8.06 16.16
CA ILE A 107 3.79 -7.11 16.64
C ILE A 107 3.12 -7.67 17.90
N PHE A 108 2.79 -8.96 17.91
CA PHE A 108 2.25 -9.61 19.09
C PHE A 108 3.23 -9.59 20.28
N ASP A 109 4.52 -9.86 20.05
CA ASP A 109 5.54 -9.86 21.10
C ASP A 109 5.71 -8.48 21.75
N ARG A 110 5.62 -7.41 20.93
CA ARG A 110 5.72 -6.02 21.39
C ARG A 110 4.42 -5.50 22.04
N CYS A 111 3.27 -5.74 21.41
CA CYS A 111 2.00 -5.13 21.81
C CYS A 111 1.16 -6.01 22.74
N ARG A 112 1.45 -7.31 22.82
CA ARG A 112 0.76 -8.32 23.65
C ARG A 112 -0.78 -8.27 23.54
N SER A 113 -1.26 -7.93 22.35
CA SER A 113 -2.69 -7.73 22.05
C SER A 113 -3.13 -8.65 20.92
N PRO A 114 -4.40 -9.07 20.86
CA PRO A 114 -4.93 -9.86 19.74
C PRO A 114 -4.72 -9.13 18.41
N LEU A 115 -4.25 -9.88 17.42
CA LEU A 115 -3.89 -9.35 16.10
C LEU A 115 -4.63 -10.13 15.01
N VAL A 116 -5.23 -9.41 14.07
CA VAL A 116 -5.84 -10.00 12.87
C VAL A 116 -4.96 -9.64 11.68
N GLY A 117 -4.43 -10.66 10.99
CA GLY A 117 -3.70 -10.47 9.74
C GLY A 117 -4.65 -10.42 8.54
N LEU A 118 -4.53 -9.36 7.74
CA LEU A 118 -5.27 -9.15 6.50
C LEU A 118 -4.28 -9.02 5.35
N ALA A 119 -4.44 -9.83 4.29
CA ALA A 119 -3.65 -9.72 3.07
C ALA A 119 -4.53 -9.26 1.90
N VAL A 120 -4.09 -8.22 1.19
CA VAL A 120 -4.71 -7.74 -0.04
C VAL A 120 -3.84 -8.18 -1.22
N LEU A 121 -4.35 -9.10 -2.02
CA LEU A 121 -3.61 -9.73 -3.12
C LEU A 121 -3.98 -9.05 -4.44
N GLY A 122 -3.09 -8.18 -4.92
CA GLY A 122 -3.21 -7.42 -6.17
C GLY A 122 -2.35 -7.96 -7.31
N ASP A 123 -1.89 -9.21 -7.27
CA ASP A 123 -1.10 -9.87 -8.33
C ASP A 123 -1.96 -10.35 -9.51
N ASP A 124 -1.33 -10.90 -10.55
CA ASP A 124 -1.95 -11.35 -11.81
C ASP A 124 -2.23 -12.87 -11.86
N ARG A 125 -1.97 -13.63 -10.80
CA ARG A 125 -2.14 -15.09 -10.76
C ARG A 125 -3.41 -15.48 -9.98
N PRO A 126 -4.48 -15.94 -10.65
CA PRO A 126 -5.75 -16.25 -9.97
C PRO A 126 -5.64 -17.35 -8.89
N SER A 127 -4.70 -18.28 -9.04
CA SER A 127 -4.48 -19.41 -8.14
C SER A 127 -3.62 -19.08 -6.91
N TRP A 128 -2.87 -17.97 -6.93
CA TRP A 128 -2.02 -17.60 -5.80
C TRP A 128 -2.85 -16.92 -4.70
N ARG A 129 -3.07 -17.67 -3.61
CA ARG A 129 -3.95 -17.31 -2.48
C ARG A 129 -3.37 -17.82 -1.15
N PRO A 130 -2.17 -17.38 -0.76
CA PRO A 130 -1.60 -17.78 0.53
C PRO A 130 -2.51 -17.26 1.64
N ASN A 131 -2.94 -18.12 2.56
CA ASN A 131 -3.81 -17.75 3.68
C ASN A 131 -3.31 -18.29 5.04
N SER A 132 -2.16 -18.97 5.03
CA SER A 132 -1.60 -19.57 6.23
C SER A 132 -0.10 -19.80 6.10
N TYR A 133 0.54 -19.91 7.26
CA TYR A 133 1.92 -20.38 7.42
C TYR A 133 1.93 -21.44 8.52
N SER A 134 2.72 -22.49 8.35
CA SER A 134 2.85 -23.53 9.36
C SER A 134 4.23 -24.19 9.32
N TYR A 135 4.73 -24.55 10.49
CA TYR A 135 5.93 -25.36 10.65
C TYR A 135 5.76 -26.32 11.83
N GLY A 136 6.56 -27.38 11.88
CA GLY A 136 6.48 -28.37 12.95
C GLY A 136 7.51 -29.48 12.81
N GLN A 137 7.91 -30.06 13.94
CA GLN A 137 8.86 -31.18 14.01
C GLN A 137 8.58 -32.01 15.27
N GLY A 138 8.74 -33.34 15.18
CA GLY A 138 8.64 -34.22 16.36
C GLY A 138 7.25 -34.27 17.03
N GLY A 139 6.18 -33.98 16.30
CA GLY A 139 4.80 -33.94 16.82
C GLY A 139 4.36 -32.58 17.36
N ALA A 140 5.25 -31.58 17.42
CA ALA A 140 4.89 -30.19 17.67
C ALA A 140 4.53 -29.46 16.37
N GLN A 141 3.52 -28.59 16.41
CA GLN A 141 3.08 -27.81 15.26
C GLN A 141 2.72 -26.38 15.67
N MET A 142 3.09 -25.43 14.83
CA MET A 142 2.60 -24.05 14.84
C MET A 142 1.88 -23.78 13.52
N LYS A 143 0.75 -23.06 13.59
CA LYS A 143 0.00 -22.62 12.42
C LYS A 143 -0.56 -21.22 12.65
N LEU A 144 -0.28 -20.32 11.73
CA LEU A 144 -0.92 -19.02 11.62
C LEU A 144 -1.88 -19.04 10.43
N GLU A 145 -3.11 -18.58 10.65
CA GLU A 145 -4.09 -18.31 9.60
C GLU A 145 -4.36 -16.81 9.54
N PHE A 146 -4.51 -16.28 8.33
CA PHE A 146 -4.80 -14.88 8.08
C PHE A 146 -5.85 -14.74 6.98
N LEU A 147 -6.59 -13.63 6.99
CA LEU A 147 -7.65 -13.38 6.03
C LEU A 147 -7.06 -12.80 4.75
N ILE A 148 -7.61 -13.18 3.60
CA ILE A 148 -7.19 -12.66 2.31
C ILE A 148 -8.34 -12.07 1.53
N VAL A 149 -8.05 -11.05 0.74
CA VAL A 149 -8.90 -10.59 -0.35
C VAL A 149 -8.09 -10.59 -1.65
N LYS A 150 -8.63 -11.21 -2.70
CA LYS A 150 -8.02 -11.23 -4.02
C LYS A 150 -8.71 -10.18 -4.89
N LEU A 151 -7.94 -9.17 -5.33
CA LEU A 151 -8.54 -8.07 -6.09
C LEU A 151 -9.06 -8.52 -7.46
N LEU A 152 -8.40 -9.50 -8.09
CA LEU A 152 -8.87 -10.09 -9.36
C LEU A 152 -10.30 -10.66 -9.28
N ASP A 153 -10.76 -11.09 -8.09
CA ASP A 153 -12.11 -11.64 -7.92
C ASP A 153 -13.21 -10.58 -8.13
N PHE A 154 -12.82 -9.30 -8.12
CA PHE A 154 -13.74 -8.22 -8.43
C PHE A 154 -13.83 -7.91 -9.93
N GLU A 155 -12.96 -8.47 -10.79
CA GLU A 155 -13.13 -8.35 -12.25
C GLU A 155 -14.40 -9.07 -12.72
N GLU A 156 -14.65 -10.28 -12.20
CA GLU A 156 -15.88 -11.04 -12.49
C GLU A 156 -17.12 -10.38 -11.86
N ARG A 157 -16.92 -9.63 -10.78
CA ARG A 157 -17.95 -8.90 -10.03
C ARG A 157 -17.92 -7.39 -10.30
N TRP A 158 -17.47 -6.99 -11.49
CA TRP A 158 -17.29 -5.59 -11.84
C TRP A 158 -18.54 -4.74 -11.62
N GLN A 159 -19.71 -5.30 -11.95
CA GLN A 159 -21.00 -4.63 -11.77
C GLN A 159 -21.30 -4.29 -10.30
N GLU A 160 -20.84 -5.12 -9.35
CA GLU A 160 -20.96 -4.84 -7.91
C GLU A 160 -20.14 -3.60 -7.55
N LEU A 161 -18.92 -3.45 -8.08
CA LEU A 161 -18.10 -2.26 -7.85
C LEU A 161 -18.72 -1.01 -8.48
N GLU A 162 -19.26 -1.13 -9.70
CA GLU A 162 -19.83 0.03 -10.41
C GLU A 162 -21.08 0.57 -9.72
N SER A 163 -21.94 -0.33 -9.22
CA SER A 163 -23.20 0.02 -8.55
C SER A 163 -23.06 0.27 -7.05
N SER A 164 -21.89 0.03 -6.46
CA SER A 164 -21.67 0.23 -5.04
C SER A 164 -21.49 1.70 -4.68
N ASP A 165 -22.16 2.13 -3.61
CA ASP A 165 -21.91 3.41 -2.95
C ASP A 165 -20.72 3.35 -1.97
N ASN A 166 -19.97 2.24 -1.96
CA ASN A 166 -18.80 2.09 -1.11
C ASN A 166 -17.64 2.96 -1.64
N LEU A 167 -17.12 3.84 -0.78
CA LEU A 167 -16.03 4.78 -1.09
C LEU A 167 -14.75 4.08 -1.57
N PHE A 168 -14.54 2.81 -1.23
CA PHE A 168 -13.36 2.05 -1.61
C PHE A 168 -13.51 1.34 -2.96
N ALA A 169 -14.73 1.18 -3.49
CA ALA A 169 -14.95 0.52 -4.78
C ALA A 169 -14.21 1.21 -5.95
N PRO A 170 -14.21 2.56 -6.09
CA PRO A 170 -13.44 3.24 -7.14
C PRO A 170 -11.94 2.99 -7.10
N ILE A 171 -11.37 2.78 -5.91
CA ILE A 171 -9.94 2.50 -5.74
C ILE A 171 -9.62 1.09 -6.27
N ILE A 172 -10.46 0.09 -5.97
CA ILE A 172 -10.32 -1.26 -6.53
C ILE A 172 -10.50 -1.23 -8.06
N MET A 173 -11.51 -0.51 -8.56
CA MET A 173 -11.73 -0.33 -10.00
C MET A 173 -10.49 0.27 -10.68
N ALA A 174 -9.93 1.34 -10.11
CA ALA A 174 -8.73 1.98 -10.64
C ALA A 174 -7.52 1.05 -10.61
N HIS A 175 -7.34 0.28 -9.52
CA HIS A 175 -6.26 -0.71 -9.43
C HIS A 175 -6.34 -1.74 -10.57
N LEU A 176 -7.51 -2.37 -10.74
CA LEU A 176 -7.72 -3.40 -11.76
C LEU A 176 -7.49 -2.84 -13.17
N LYS A 177 -8.04 -1.66 -13.47
CA LYS A 177 -7.88 -1.05 -14.79
C LYS A 177 -6.47 -0.52 -15.02
N SER A 178 -5.77 0.00 -14.01
CA SER A 178 -4.35 0.34 -14.13
C SER A 178 -3.53 -0.86 -14.59
N LYS A 179 -3.78 -2.04 -14.00
CA LYS A 179 -3.11 -3.28 -14.37
C LYS A 179 -3.48 -3.74 -15.78
N SER A 180 -4.76 -3.86 -16.10
CA SER A 180 -5.22 -4.38 -17.39
C SER A 180 -4.86 -3.47 -18.57
N THR A 181 -4.62 -2.18 -18.33
CA THR A 181 -4.30 -1.17 -19.37
C THR A 181 -2.82 -0.76 -19.37
N THR A 182 -1.93 -1.52 -18.73
CA THR A 182 -0.50 -1.18 -18.63
C THR A 182 0.16 -0.88 -19.97
N GLN A 183 -0.22 -1.58 -21.03
CA GLN A 183 0.32 -1.39 -22.38
C GLN A 183 -0.57 -0.53 -23.29
N ASP A 184 -1.71 -0.03 -22.80
CA ASP A 184 -2.69 0.72 -23.58
C ASP A 184 -3.10 2.01 -22.85
N ALA A 185 -2.34 3.07 -23.12
CA ALA A 185 -2.57 4.38 -22.50
C ALA A 185 -3.91 5.02 -22.90
N GLN A 186 -4.44 4.70 -24.08
CA GLN A 186 -5.74 5.19 -24.55
C GLN A 186 -6.87 4.53 -23.77
N ALA A 187 -6.85 3.20 -23.68
CA ALA A 187 -7.81 2.47 -22.84
C ALA A 187 -7.70 2.90 -21.37
N ARG A 188 -6.48 3.15 -20.86
CA ARG A 188 -6.28 3.68 -19.51
C ARG A 188 -6.98 5.03 -19.31
N ALA A 189 -6.84 5.96 -20.27
CA ALA A 189 -7.48 7.27 -20.21
C ALA A 189 -9.02 7.14 -20.22
N GLN A 190 -9.56 6.26 -21.06
CA GLN A 190 -11.01 5.99 -21.12
C GLN A 190 -11.54 5.42 -19.81
N TRP A 191 -10.83 4.46 -19.20
CA TRP A 191 -11.23 3.90 -17.90
C TRP A 191 -11.10 4.91 -16.77
N LYS A 192 -10.02 5.71 -16.76
CA LYS A 192 -9.84 6.80 -15.79
C LYS A 192 -11.01 7.78 -15.85
N TRP A 193 -11.41 8.20 -17.06
CA TRP A 193 -12.60 9.01 -17.27
C TRP A 193 -13.87 8.36 -16.74
N THR A 194 -14.10 7.09 -17.08
CA THR A 194 -15.28 6.34 -16.65
C THR A 194 -15.40 6.29 -15.12
N ILE A 195 -14.30 5.98 -14.43
CA ILE A 195 -14.27 5.87 -12.95
C ILE A 195 -14.50 7.25 -12.32
N VAL A 196 -13.80 8.28 -12.81
CA VAL A 196 -13.91 9.64 -12.27
C VAL A 196 -15.31 10.21 -12.47
N ARG A 197 -15.90 10.03 -13.66
CA ARG A 197 -17.29 10.44 -13.92
C ARG A 197 -18.27 9.73 -12.99
N GLY A 198 -18.04 8.44 -12.72
CA GLY A 198 -18.83 7.66 -11.78
C GLY A 198 -18.78 8.16 -10.33
N LEU A 199 -17.72 8.86 -9.89
CA LEU A 199 -17.64 9.41 -8.52
C LEU A 199 -18.79 10.40 -8.23
N TYR A 200 -19.16 11.20 -9.23
CA TYR A 200 -20.20 12.21 -9.09
C TYR A 200 -21.63 11.64 -9.15
N GLN A 201 -21.78 10.43 -9.67
CA GLN A 201 -23.08 9.76 -9.80
C GLN A 201 -23.49 9.02 -8.52
N ARG A 202 -22.55 8.78 -7.60
CA ARG A 202 -22.73 7.96 -6.38
C ARG A 202 -23.07 8.76 -5.12
N GLY A 203 -23.40 10.05 -5.25
CA GLY A 203 -23.84 10.87 -4.11
C GLY A 203 -22.77 11.11 -3.03
N TYR A 204 -21.48 10.95 -3.38
CA TYR A 204 -20.37 11.16 -2.46
C TYR A 204 -20.27 12.62 -1.99
N GLN A 205 -19.72 12.80 -0.79
CA GLN A 205 -19.46 14.14 -0.29
C GLN A 205 -18.32 14.80 -1.09
N ARG A 206 -18.35 16.13 -1.15
CA ARG A 206 -17.35 16.93 -1.88
C ARG A 206 -15.91 16.54 -1.54
N GLY A 207 -15.61 16.40 -0.25
CA GLY A 207 -14.26 16.04 0.21
C GLY A 207 -13.82 14.66 -0.27
N ASP A 208 -14.73 13.68 -0.28
CA ASP A 208 -14.42 12.33 -0.71
C ASP A 208 -14.21 12.25 -2.22
N ILE A 209 -14.99 13.00 -3.01
CA ILE A 209 -14.81 13.07 -4.47
C ILE A 209 -13.41 13.59 -4.81
N LEU A 210 -12.98 14.70 -4.18
CA LEU A 210 -11.65 15.27 -4.41
C LEU A 210 -10.53 14.29 -4.06
N GLU A 211 -10.67 13.64 -2.92
CA GLU A 211 -9.69 12.69 -2.43
C GLU A 211 -9.62 11.44 -3.33
N LEU A 212 -10.76 10.84 -3.66
CA LEU A 212 -10.82 9.69 -4.55
C LEU A 212 -10.27 10.06 -5.94
N PHE A 213 -10.59 11.25 -6.45
CA PHE A 213 -10.02 11.75 -7.70
C PHE A 213 -8.49 11.89 -7.61
N ARG A 214 -7.95 12.39 -6.50
CA ARG A 214 -6.50 12.49 -6.27
C ARG A 214 -5.84 11.11 -6.29
N VAL A 215 -6.38 10.15 -5.54
CA VAL A 215 -5.88 8.77 -5.46
C VAL A 215 -5.96 8.08 -6.83
N ILE A 216 -7.09 8.15 -7.53
CA ILE A 216 -7.28 7.53 -8.86
C ILE A 216 -6.32 8.15 -9.88
N ASP A 217 -6.14 9.47 -9.86
CA ASP A 217 -5.23 10.15 -10.78
C ASP A 217 -3.76 9.77 -10.55
N TRP A 218 -3.38 9.52 -9.30
CA TRP A 218 -2.07 8.99 -8.96
C TRP A 218 -1.91 7.54 -9.44
N MET A 219 -2.90 6.67 -9.20
CA MET A 219 -2.85 5.26 -9.62
C MET A 219 -2.88 5.07 -11.14
N MET A 220 -3.61 5.93 -11.85
CA MET A 220 -3.82 5.85 -13.30
C MET A 220 -3.02 6.93 -14.04
N VAL A 221 -1.68 6.88 -13.94
CA VAL A 221 -0.81 7.82 -14.63
C VAL A 221 -0.99 7.71 -16.15
N LEU A 222 -1.18 8.87 -16.80
CA LEU A 222 -1.31 9.01 -18.24
C LEU A 222 -0.11 9.78 -18.83
N PRO A 223 0.26 9.53 -20.10
CA PRO A 223 1.12 10.41 -20.89
C PRO A 223 0.55 11.82 -20.94
N GLU A 224 1.42 12.83 -21.02
CA GLU A 224 1.07 14.26 -20.96
C GLU A 224 -0.08 14.64 -21.89
N ALA A 225 0.00 14.29 -23.19
CA ALA A 225 -1.05 14.59 -24.15
C ALA A 225 -2.43 14.00 -23.79
N LEU A 226 -2.46 12.80 -23.18
CA LEU A 226 -3.72 12.17 -22.74
C LEU A 226 -4.20 12.73 -21.42
N GLN A 227 -3.29 13.18 -20.55
CA GLN A 227 -3.65 13.87 -19.32
C GLN A 227 -4.25 15.25 -19.62
N GLU A 228 -3.71 15.99 -20.58
CA GLU A 228 -4.28 17.26 -21.04
C GLU A 228 -5.69 17.08 -21.62
N GLU A 229 -5.87 16.05 -22.45
CA GLU A 229 -7.18 15.68 -23.00
C GLU A 229 -8.17 15.36 -21.89
N PHE A 230 -7.77 14.50 -20.94
CA PHE A 230 -8.57 14.13 -19.79
C PHE A 230 -8.96 15.35 -18.94
N ASN A 231 -8.02 16.25 -18.65
CA ASN A 231 -8.29 17.47 -17.90
C ASN A 231 -9.30 18.38 -18.62
N ARG A 232 -9.22 18.47 -19.96
CA ARG A 232 -10.20 19.21 -20.77
C ARG A 232 -11.59 18.60 -20.71
N GLN A 233 -11.70 17.27 -20.77
CA GLN A 233 -12.98 16.56 -20.64
C GLN A 233 -13.61 16.78 -19.27
N VAL A 234 -12.82 16.66 -18.19
CA VAL A 234 -13.27 16.95 -16.82
C VAL A 234 -13.80 18.38 -16.73
N LYS A 235 -13.09 19.36 -17.31
CA LYS A 235 -13.50 20.76 -17.30
C LYS A 235 -14.83 20.99 -18.03
N GLN A 236 -15.00 20.43 -19.23
CA GLN A 236 -16.23 20.56 -20.00
C GLN A 236 -17.44 20.00 -19.24
N GLU A 237 -17.32 18.81 -18.67
CA GLU A 237 -18.41 18.19 -17.89
C GLU A 237 -18.67 18.90 -16.55
N THR A 238 -17.66 19.55 -15.98
CA THR A 238 -17.84 20.42 -14.80
C THR A 238 -18.70 21.63 -15.14
N GLU A 239 -18.44 22.26 -16.28
CA GLU A 239 -19.15 23.44 -16.78
C GLU A 239 -20.56 23.12 -17.27
N GLU A 240 -20.76 21.99 -17.95
CA GLU A 240 -22.05 21.57 -18.52
C GLU A 240 -23.01 20.95 -17.48
N THR A 241 -22.46 20.17 -16.55
CA THR A 241 -23.26 19.26 -15.69
C THR A 241 -23.37 19.77 -14.24
N GLN A 242 -22.92 21.00 -13.97
CA GLN A 242 -22.80 21.58 -12.61
C GLN A 242 -22.06 20.65 -11.63
N MET A 243 -21.00 19.96 -12.05
CA MET A 243 -20.11 19.30 -11.09
C MET A 243 -19.22 20.38 -10.45
N PRO A 244 -19.50 20.93 -9.25
CA PRO A 244 -19.02 22.26 -8.88
C PRO A 244 -17.54 22.34 -8.45
N LEU A 245 -16.73 21.33 -8.75
CA LEU A 245 -15.85 20.79 -7.72
C LEU A 245 -14.37 20.67 -8.11
N LEU A 246 -14.08 20.63 -9.41
CA LEU A 246 -12.73 20.80 -9.93
C LEU A 246 -12.71 22.09 -10.73
N SER A 247 -12.70 23.22 -10.03
CA SER A 247 -12.45 24.50 -10.68
C SER A 247 -11.06 24.49 -11.35
N HIS A 248 -10.88 25.35 -12.35
CA HIS A 248 -9.59 25.52 -13.04
C HIS A 248 -8.42 25.68 -12.06
N LEU A 249 -8.64 26.45 -10.99
CA LEU A 249 -7.65 26.73 -9.96
C LEU A 249 -7.32 25.50 -9.09
N GLU A 250 -8.30 24.63 -8.81
CA GLU A 250 -8.07 23.38 -8.09
C GLU A 250 -7.31 22.35 -8.96
N LEU A 251 -7.53 22.35 -10.28
CA LEU A 251 -6.77 21.52 -11.21
C LEU A 251 -5.32 22.00 -11.36
N GLU A 252 -5.10 23.31 -11.43
CA GLU A 252 -3.76 23.91 -11.47
C GLU A 252 -3.01 23.71 -10.15
N ALA A 253 -3.65 23.99 -9.01
CA ALA A 253 -3.08 23.73 -7.68
C ALA A 253 -2.80 22.24 -7.46
N LYS A 254 -3.61 21.36 -8.07
CA LYS A 254 -3.34 19.92 -8.07
C LYS A 254 -2.14 19.57 -8.95
N GLU A 255 -1.98 20.18 -10.13
CA GLU A 255 -0.80 19.89 -10.96
C GLU A 255 0.48 20.37 -10.28
N GLU A 256 0.45 21.55 -9.62
CA GLU A 256 1.55 22.05 -8.79
C GLU A 256 1.82 21.12 -7.60
N GLY A 257 0.80 20.80 -6.80
CA GLY A 257 0.92 19.87 -5.68
C GLY A 257 1.30 18.45 -6.10
N ARG A 258 0.97 18.02 -7.33
CA ARG A 258 1.40 16.73 -7.90
C ARG A 258 2.88 16.77 -8.27
N GLN A 259 3.35 17.89 -8.81
CA GLN A 259 4.77 18.06 -9.10
C GLN A 259 5.58 18.08 -7.80
N GLU A 260 5.09 18.76 -6.77
CA GLU A 260 5.71 18.80 -5.44
C GLU A 260 5.68 17.43 -4.76
N GLY A 261 4.50 16.80 -4.63
CA GLY A 261 4.37 15.49 -3.98
C GLY A 261 5.10 14.36 -4.71
N ARG A 262 5.17 14.38 -6.06
CA ARG A 262 6.03 13.43 -6.80
C ARG A 262 7.51 13.70 -6.57
N GLN A 263 7.91 14.95 -6.42
CA GLN A 263 9.30 15.29 -6.11
C GLN A 263 9.65 14.86 -4.68
N GLU A 264 8.79 15.14 -3.71
CA GLU A 264 8.96 14.73 -2.31
C GLU A 264 8.98 13.20 -2.19
N GLY A 265 7.98 12.49 -2.72
CA GLY A 265 7.95 11.02 -2.69
C GLY A 265 9.13 10.38 -3.44
N ARG A 266 9.60 10.98 -4.55
CA ARG A 266 10.85 10.53 -5.20
C ARG A 266 12.09 10.82 -4.37
N GLN A 267 12.10 11.93 -3.63
CA GLN A 267 13.22 12.27 -2.76
C GLN A 267 13.27 11.36 -1.54
N GLU A 268 12.13 11.11 -0.89
CA GLU A 268 11.99 10.17 0.22
C GLU A 268 12.38 8.76 -0.25
N GLY A 269 11.77 8.24 -1.32
CA GLY A 269 12.13 6.92 -1.84
C GLY A 269 13.60 6.80 -2.31
N ARG A 270 14.21 7.89 -2.78
CA ARG A 270 15.67 7.91 -3.09
C ARG A 270 16.55 8.03 -1.85
N GLN A 271 16.07 8.64 -0.77
CA GLN A 271 16.80 8.72 0.49
C GLN A 271 16.73 7.37 1.21
N GLU A 272 15.54 6.78 1.28
CA GLU A 272 15.32 5.42 1.78
C GLU A 272 16.16 4.42 0.99
N GLY A 273 16.06 4.39 -0.34
CA GLY A 273 16.87 3.48 -1.17
C GLY A 273 18.39 3.67 -1.04
N ARG A 274 18.87 4.91 -0.84
CA ARG A 274 20.30 5.17 -0.60
C ARG A 274 20.77 4.76 0.79
N GLN A 275 19.92 4.90 1.81
CA GLN A 275 20.22 4.42 3.16
C GLN A 275 20.24 2.88 3.17
N GLU A 276 19.29 2.24 2.49
CA GLU A 276 19.21 0.79 2.32
C GLU A 276 20.46 0.24 1.60
N GLU A 277 20.88 0.87 0.49
CA GLU A 277 22.08 0.46 -0.25
C GLU A 277 23.35 0.58 0.62
N LYS A 278 23.49 1.68 1.38
CA LYS A 278 24.64 1.88 2.28
C LYS A 278 24.71 0.81 3.37
N GLN A 279 23.57 0.45 3.95
CA GLN A 279 23.49 -0.58 4.98
C GLN A 279 23.77 -1.99 4.41
N ALA A 280 23.24 -2.31 3.23
CA ALA A 280 23.53 -3.57 2.55
C ALA A 280 25.03 -3.73 2.21
N VAL A 281 25.68 -2.66 1.76
CA VAL A 281 27.13 -2.64 1.53
C VAL A 281 27.89 -2.81 2.85
N ALA A 282 27.45 -2.17 3.93
CA ALA A 282 28.09 -2.28 5.25
C ALA A 282 28.05 -3.73 5.79
N LEU A 283 26.89 -4.38 5.71
CA LEU A 283 26.72 -5.78 6.11
C LEU A 283 27.60 -6.74 5.31
N ASN A 284 27.68 -6.55 3.98
CA ASN A 284 28.54 -7.36 3.13
C ASN A 284 30.02 -7.19 3.50
N LEU A 285 30.47 -5.96 3.80
CA LEU A 285 31.84 -5.70 4.20
C LEU A 285 32.18 -6.30 5.58
N LEU A 286 31.25 -6.23 6.53
CA LEU A 286 31.40 -6.88 7.84
C LEU A 286 31.49 -8.40 7.70
N ARG A 287 30.67 -9.02 6.84
CA ARG A 287 30.74 -10.47 6.52
C ARG A 287 32.05 -10.88 5.85
N MET A 288 32.70 -9.97 5.14
CA MET A 288 34.02 -10.18 4.55
C MET A 288 35.18 -10.01 5.56
N GLY A 289 34.86 -9.72 6.83
CA GLY A 289 35.83 -9.62 7.92
C GLY A 289 36.54 -8.27 8.04
N LEU A 290 35.99 -7.20 7.43
CA LEU A 290 36.53 -5.84 7.62
C LEU A 290 36.17 -5.29 9.00
N SER A 291 37.03 -4.45 9.56
CA SER A 291 36.78 -3.83 10.87
C SER A 291 35.68 -2.76 10.78
N PRO A 292 34.94 -2.50 11.87
CA PRO A 292 33.88 -1.48 11.90
C PRO A 292 34.34 -0.10 11.45
N GLU A 293 35.58 0.26 11.76
CA GLU A 293 36.21 1.52 11.34
C GLU A 293 36.43 1.56 9.82
N GLN A 294 36.84 0.44 9.22
CA GLN A 294 37.03 0.32 7.76
C GLN A 294 35.69 0.33 7.02
N VAL A 295 34.67 -0.31 7.58
CA VAL A 295 33.30 -0.30 7.03
C VAL A 295 32.70 1.10 7.13
N ALA A 296 32.97 1.84 8.21
CA ALA A 296 32.50 3.22 8.38
C ALA A 296 33.12 4.16 7.35
N GLN A 297 34.42 3.97 7.11
CA GLN A 297 35.13 4.70 6.07
C GLN A 297 34.64 4.37 4.65
N GLY A 298 34.28 3.11 4.38
CA GLY A 298 33.84 2.65 3.05
C GLY A 298 32.38 2.98 2.70
N THR A 299 31.49 3.06 3.69
CA THR A 299 30.04 3.26 3.49
C THR A 299 29.56 4.66 3.86
N GLY A 300 30.37 5.40 4.63
CA GLY A 300 30.01 6.70 5.18
C GLY A 300 28.91 6.66 6.23
N LEU A 301 28.62 5.48 6.81
CA LEU A 301 27.76 5.32 7.97
C LEU A 301 28.53 5.65 9.26
N SER A 302 27.81 6.04 10.32
CA SER A 302 28.44 6.28 11.62
C SER A 302 28.98 4.98 12.21
N LEU A 303 30.06 5.09 13.00
CA LEU A 303 30.66 3.95 13.68
C LEU A 303 29.65 3.24 14.60
N GLU A 304 28.81 4.01 15.27
CA GLU A 304 27.71 3.52 16.11
C GLU A 304 26.72 2.68 15.30
N LYS A 305 26.37 3.12 14.08
CA LYS A 305 25.45 2.39 13.21
C LYS A 305 26.07 1.09 12.67
N ILE A 306 27.37 1.06 12.45
CA ILE A 306 28.07 -0.15 12.01
C ILE A 306 28.30 -1.12 13.16
N GLN A 307 28.53 -0.63 14.37
CA GLN A 307 28.56 -1.45 15.57
C GLN A 307 27.19 -2.07 15.85
N GLU A 308 26.10 -1.34 15.63
CA GLU A 308 24.73 -1.91 15.64
C GLU A 308 24.61 -3.04 14.61
N LEU A 309 24.99 -2.82 13.35
CA LEU A 309 24.91 -3.82 12.27
C LEU A 309 25.83 -5.03 12.52
N GLN A 310 27.00 -4.81 13.12
CA GLN A 310 27.93 -5.87 13.49
C GLN A 310 27.38 -6.70 14.65
N THR A 311 26.81 -6.05 15.66
CA THR A 311 26.16 -6.74 16.79
C THR A 311 24.97 -7.57 16.29
N GLN A 312 24.22 -7.07 15.31
CA GLN A 312 23.16 -7.83 14.61
C GLN A 312 23.73 -9.08 13.90
N LEU A 313 24.78 -8.93 13.09
CA LEU A 313 25.50 -10.03 12.42
C LEU A 313 26.08 -11.10 13.37
N GLU A 314 26.63 -10.67 14.50
CA GLU A 314 27.19 -11.56 15.53
C GLU A 314 26.10 -12.26 16.36
N SER A 315 24.88 -11.71 16.39
CA SER A 315 23.71 -12.35 17.00
C SER A 315 22.99 -13.33 16.06
N GLU A 316 23.29 -13.27 14.76
CA GLU A 316 22.74 -14.12 13.68
C GLU A 316 23.64 -15.34 13.34
N SER A 317 24.85 -15.43 13.91
CA SER A 317 25.84 -16.50 13.69
C SER A 317 25.86 -17.55 14.80
#